data_AF-A0A935D1J7-F1
#
_entry.id   AF-A0A935D1J7-F1
#
_cell.length_a   1.000
_cell.length_b   1.000
_cell.length_c   1.000
_cell.angle_alpha   90.00
_cell.angle_beta   90.00
_cell.angle_gamma   90.00
#
_symmetry.space_group_name_H-M   'P 1'
#
loop_
_entity.id
_entity.type
_entity.pdbx_description
1 polymer ?
#
loop_
_entity_poly.entity_id
_entity_poly.type
_entity_poly.pdbx_seq_one_letter_code
_entity_poly.pdbx_strand_id
1 'polypeptide(L)'
;MSRSRASIWALAIAVALPACTPPKPAASGDGDPAATPDPAASGSAAATPSAPGSIDVPGPAMAGRSGGGGGTSGPIAGAAGEAPAAPGVAALLDGGLHWGMSKEEVVKAHTSVGGILWKDFDKRLATASVGPQMKALEQERDSSMRAFERTWVEFGITPTGYDASGLRPEYTYRNQEALLQLQRDGKTRYFFFINNRLWKIYDAVPFATGTMGKTFADAVNMMNGKLGVRGRILAPEPDKGRTQTHVDWRDNVSHMRLVDRAGEGLTGVALEELTTLGNLGSLRGVKEANPMAIDPTIAAVTGGNRVDPNAAPEKDPSKDPKDPKKAPPKTAPKKK
;
A
#
# COMPACT_ATOMS: atom_id res chain seq x y z
N MET A 1 15.15 53.12 44.64
CA MET A 1 15.70 51.83 44.16
C MET A 1 15.23 51.63 42.73
N SER A 2 15.78 52.33 41.73
CA SER A 2 16.99 52.05 40.94
C SER A 2 17.05 50.67 40.27
N ARG A 3 16.70 50.67 38.96
CA ARG A 3 17.26 49.94 37.78
C ARG A 3 17.32 48.41 37.86
N SER A 4 16.88 47.65 36.84
CA SER A 4 17.57 47.57 35.55
C SER A 4 16.71 46.87 34.48
N ARG A 5 16.58 47.47 33.30
CA ARG A 5 16.04 46.86 32.07
C ARG A 5 17.23 46.43 31.21
N ALA A 6 17.38 45.13 30.96
CA ALA A 6 18.38 44.62 30.02
C ALA A 6 17.80 44.67 28.60
N SER A 7 18.38 45.51 27.75
CA SER A 7 18.14 45.56 26.30
C SER A 7 19.07 44.56 25.62
N ILE A 8 18.52 43.60 24.87
CA ILE A 8 19.28 42.69 24.02
C ILE A 8 19.37 43.33 22.63
N TRP A 9 20.58 43.68 22.23
CA TRP A 9 20.89 44.18 20.88
C TRP A 9 20.93 43.01 19.90
N ALA A 10 20.16 43.13 18.80
CA ALA A 10 20.24 42.26 17.64
C ALA A 10 21.41 42.68 16.76
N LEU A 11 22.38 41.77 16.55
CA LEU A 11 23.47 41.94 15.60
C LEU A 11 23.06 41.30 14.27
N ALA A 12 22.68 42.13 13.29
CA ALA A 12 22.44 41.70 11.91
C ALA A 12 23.77 41.62 11.16
N ILE A 13 24.21 40.42 10.80
CA ILE A 13 25.35 40.20 9.90
C ILE A 13 24.78 40.13 8.48
N ALA A 14 25.00 41.20 7.71
CA ALA A 14 24.74 41.22 6.27
C ALA A 14 25.94 40.63 5.54
N VAL A 15 25.79 39.41 5.01
CA VAL A 15 26.77 38.79 4.10
C VAL A 15 26.39 39.21 2.67
N ALA A 16 27.20 40.06 2.05
CA ALA A 16 27.09 40.39 0.64
C ALA A 16 27.65 39.25 -0.22
N LEU A 17 26.80 38.61 -1.02
CA LEU A 17 27.21 37.65 -2.03
C LEU A 17 27.62 38.38 -3.33
N PRO A 18 28.69 37.95 -4.02
CA PRO A 18 29.07 38.51 -5.31
C PRO A 18 28.09 38.08 -6.41
N ALA A 19 27.67 39.05 -7.22
CA ALA A 19 26.83 38.84 -8.39
C ALA A 19 27.59 38.03 -9.46
N CYS A 20 27.13 36.80 -9.71
CA CYS A 20 27.61 35.96 -10.79
C CYS A 20 26.82 36.31 -12.07
N THR A 21 27.43 37.02 -13.00
CA THR A 21 26.87 37.29 -14.34
C THR A 21 26.84 35.99 -15.16
N PRO A 22 25.70 35.66 -15.82
CA PRO A 22 25.62 34.48 -16.67
C PRO A 22 26.42 34.67 -17.97
N PRO A 23 27.15 33.63 -18.45
CA PRO A 23 27.84 33.68 -19.72
C PRO A 23 26.86 33.69 -20.90
N LYS A 24 27.19 34.53 -21.88
CA LYS A 24 26.55 34.69 -23.18
C LYS A 24 26.54 33.35 -23.94
N PRO A 25 25.38 32.86 -24.43
CA PRO A 25 25.34 31.66 -25.26
C PRO A 25 26.00 31.95 -26.62
N ALA A 26 27.00 31.13 -26.96
CA ALA A 26 27.61 31.09 -28.27
C ALA A 26 26.63 30.46 -29.28
N ALA A 27 26.46 31.14 -30.40
CA ALA A 27 25.73 30.63 -31.56
C ALA A 27 26.59 29.57 -32.28
N SER A 28 25.99 28.41 -32.50
CA SER A 28 26.41 27.37 -33.44
C SER A 28 25.13 26.60 -33.76
N GLY A 29 24.70 26.38 -34.98
CA GLY A 29 25.35 26.43 -36.28
C GLY A 29 24.61 25.38 -37.10
N ASP A 30 24.02 25.79 -38.21
CA ASP A 30 23.29 24.95 -39.14
C ASP A 30 24.13 23.76 -39.61
N GLY A 31 23.54 22.57 -39.57
CA GLY A 31 24.12 21.33 -40.08
C GLY A 31 23.01 20.38 -40.53
N ASP A 32 22.94 20.18 -41.84
CA ASP A 32 21.96 19.39 -42.59
C ASP A 32 21.77 17.92 -42.13
N PRO A 33 20.60 17.32 -42.41
CA PRO A 33 20.29 15.93 -42.09
C PRO A 33 20.79 14.97 -43.18
N ALA A 34 21.72 14.08 -42.84
CA ALA A 34 22.16 12.99 -43.72
C ALA A 34 21.76 11.62 -43.14
N ALA A 35 20.84 10.97 -43.87
CA ALA A 35 20.72 9.53 -44.12
C ALA A 35 20.79 8.54 -42.94
N THR A 36 19.63 8.05 -42.52
CA THR A 36 19.48 6.73 -41.90
C THR A 36 19.40 5.63 -42.98
N PRO A 37 20.22 4.57 -42.93
CA PRO A 37 19.99 3.35 -43.70
C PRO A 37 19.03 2.40 -42.97
N ASP A 38 18.23 1.69 -43.77
CA ASP A 38 17.20 0.72 -43.39
C ASP A 38 17.67 -0.40 -42.44
N PRO A 39 16.79 -0.90 -41.53
CA PRO A 39 17.03 -2.15 -40.84
C PRO A 39 16.66 -3.34 -41.73
N ALA A 40 17.68 -4.13 -42.09
CA ALA A 40 17.52 -5.40 -42.76
C ALA A 40 16.74 -6.41 -41.91
N ALA A 41 15.81 -7.08 -42.59
CA ALA A 41 15.03 -8.21 -42.10
C ALA A 41 15.91 -9.42 -41.72
N SER A 42 15.64 -9.99 -40.56
CA SER A 42 16.01 -11.35 -40.15
C SER A 42 14.97 -11.73 -39.10
N GLY A 43 14.18 -12.79 -39.20
CA GLY A 43 14.29 -14.02 -39.96
C GLY A 43 13.59 -15.04 -39.06
N SER A 44 12.41 -15.48 -39.49
CA SER A 44 11.59 -16.49 -38.79
C SER A 44 12.39 -17.76 -38.51
N ALA A 45 12.33 -18.24 -37.27
CA ALA A 45 12.56 -19.65 -36.96
C ALA A 45 11.47 -20.10 -35.99
N ALA A 46 10.58 -20.95 -36.51
CA ALA A 46 9.60 -21.70 -35.77
C ALA A 46 10.30 -22.71 -34.84
N ALA A 47 9.86 -22.78 -33.59
CA ALA A 47 10.21 -23.86 -32.68
C ALA A 47 8.94 -24.49 -32.10
N THR A 48 8.89 -25.79 -32.28
CA THR A 48 7.85 -26.79 -31.99
C THR A 48 7.50 -26.89 -30.50
N PRO A 49 6.24 -27.18 -30.13
CA PRO A 49 5.85 -27.44 -28.74
C PRO A 49 6.18 -28.88 -28.32
N SER A 50 6.97 -29.05 -27.25
CA SER A 50 7.15 -30.32 -26.56
C SER A 50 6.29 -30.36 -25.29
N ALA A 51 5.44 -31.38 -25.21
CA ALA A 51 4.55 -31.71 -24.11
C ALA A 51 5.30 -32.47 -22.97
N PRO A 52 4.64 -32.79 -21.84
CA PRO A 52 5.23 -32.78 -20.50
C PRO A 52 5.91 -34.09 -20.08
N GLY A 53 7.04 -33.98 -19.39
CA GLY A 53 7.67 -35.08 -18.66
C GLY A 53 7.26 -35.06 -17.19
N SER A 54 6.48 -36.07 -16.79
CA SER A 54 6.23 -36.43 -15.39
C SER A 54 7.52 -36.89 -14.73
N ILE A 55 7.94 -36.19 -13.66
CA ILE A 55 9.01 -36.66 -12.77
C ILE A 55 8.34 -37.09 -11.46
N ASP A 56 8.20 -38.40 -11.32
CA ASP A 56 8.00 -39.08 -10.04
C ASP A 56 9.25 -38.87 -9.17
N VAL A 57 9.10 -38.17 -8.05
CA VAL A 57 10.11 -38.11 -6.99
C VAL A 57 9.62 -38.93 -5.80
N PRO A 58 10.32 -40.01 -5.40
CA PRO A 58 9.95 -40.80 -4.23
C PRO A 58 10.19 -39.99 -2.95
N GLY A 59 9.16 -39.91 -2.12
CA GLY A 59 9.21 -39.25 -0.82
C GLY A 59 10.05 -40.03 0.20
N PRO A 60 10.82 -39.36 1.07
CA PRO A 60 11.34 -39.98 2.26
C PRO A 60 10.30 -39.96 3.39
N ALA A 61 9.99 -41.14 3.89
CA ALA A 61 9.27 -41.37 5.14
C ALA A 61 10.05 -40.76 6.32
N MET A 62 9.50 -39.72 6.94
CA MET A 62 10.01 -39.20 8.22
C MET A 62 9.24 -39.86 9.36
N ALA A 63 9.95 -40.75 10.04
CA ALA A 63 9.57 -41.40 11.27
C ALA A 63 9.29 -40.40 12.40
N GLY A 64 8.27 -40.72 13.20
CA GLY A 64 7.83 -39.93 14.33
C GLY A 64 8.92 -39.78 15.39
N ARG A 65 9.08 -38.54 15.85
CA ARG A 65 9.79 -38.23 17.09
C ARG A 65 8.88 -37.38 17.97
N SER A 66 8.21 -38.06 18.88
CA SER A 66 7.55 -37.49 20.06
C SER A 66 8.63 -36.88 20.96
N GLY A 67 8.62 -35.55 21.09
CA GLY A 67 9.44 -34.80 22.03
C GLY A 67 8.68 -33.55 22.44
N GLY A 68 8.19 -33.53 23.68
CA GLY A 68 7.43 -32.43 24.24
C GLY A 68 8.27 -31.19 24.55
N GLY A 69 7.57 -30.06 24.72
CA GLY A 69 8.13 -28.82 25.26
C GLY A 69 8.42 -27.76 24.19
N GLY A 70 7.38 -27.05 23.73
CA GLY A 70 7.54 -25.89 22.86
C GLY A 70 6.22 -25.15 22.74
N GLY A 71 6.13 -24.00 23.41
CA GLY A 71 4.91 -23.18 23.46
C GLY A 71 4.35 -22.92 22.06
N THR A 72 3.09 -23.26 21.90
CA THR A 72 2.24 -22.94 20.75
C THR A 72 2.22 -21.43 20.54
N SER A 73 3.17 -20.95 19.76
CA SER A 73 3.26 -19.58 19.24
C SER A 73 2.49 -19.50 17.91
N GLY A 74 1.34 -20.16 17.84
CA GLY A 74 0.41 -20.01 16.74
C GLY A 74 -0.24 -18.61 16.77
N PRO A 75 -0.67 -18.09 15.61
CA PRO A 75 -1.46 -16.87 15.54
C PRO A 75 -2.76 -17.03 16.36
N ILE A 76 -2.90 -16.23 17.43
CA ILE A 76 -4.16 -16.13 18.16
C ILE A 76 -5.09 -15.27 17.30
N ALA A 77 -6.17 -15.86 16.78
CA ALA A 77 -7.24 -15.10 16.15
C ALA A 77 -7.74 -14.04 17.14
N GLY A 78 -7.61 -12.76 16.79
CA GLY A 78 -7.90 -11.67 17.71
C GLY A 78 -9.39 -11.55 17.98
N ALA A 79 -9.78 -11.65 19.26
CA ALA A 79 -11.12 -11.28 19.71
C ALA A 79 -11.41 -9.79 19.37
N ALA A 80 -12.69 -9.47 19.16
CA ALA A 80 -13.17 -8.12 18.93
C ALA A 80 -12.72 -7.19 20.06
N GLY A 81 -11.81 -6.26 19.77
CA GLY A 81 -11.21 -5.38 20.76
C GLY A 81 -10.36 -4.31 20.10
N GLU A 82 -9.87 -3.36 20.88
CA GLU A 82 -8.94 -2.32 20.40
C GLU A 82 -7.60 -2.94 19.94
N ALA A 83 -6.88 -2.27 19.04
CA ALA A 83 -5.57 -2.76 18.61
C ALA A 83 -4.58 -2.72 19.80
N PRO A 84 -3.65 -3.68 19.90
CA PRO A 84 -2.71 -3.72 21.01
C PRO A 84 -1.83 -2.46 21.02
N ALA A 85 -1.65 -1.90 22.22
CA ALA A 85 -0.78 -0.74 22.43
C ALA A 85 0.69 -1.17 22.27
N ALA A 86 1.37 -0.59 21.30
CA ALA A 86 2.77 -0.85 20.97
C ALA A 86 3.52 0.49 20.93
N PRO A 87 4.26 0.83 21.99
CA PRO A 87 5.10 2.02 21.99
C PRO A 87 6.08 1.98 20.80
N GLY A 88 6.20 3.09 20.07
CA GLY A 88 7.16 3.20 18.97
C GLY A 88 6.60 2.90 17.58
N VAL A 89 5.28 2.74 17.41
CA VAL A 89 4.67 2.72 16.07
C VAL A 89 4.97 4.01 15.32
N ALA A 90 4.79 5.17 15.94
CA ALA A 90 5.14 6.47 15.36
C ALA A 90 6.65 6.59 15.02
N ALA A 91 7.53 5.88 15.73
CA ALA A 91 8.96 5.88 15.46
C ALA A 91 9.33 5.13 14.16
N LEU A 92 8.38 4.42 13.55
CA LEU A 92 8.54 3.83 12.20
C LEU A 92 8.41 4.86 11.08
N LEU A 93 8.00 6.09 11.40
CA LEU A 93 8.08 7.23 10.48
C LEU A 93 9.56 7.59 10.27
N ASP A 94 10.14 7.07 9.20
CA ASP A 94 11.54 7.36 8.87
C ASP A 94 11.73 8.80 8.37
N GLY A 95 12.94 9.32 8.50
CA GLY A 95 13.40 10.45 7.70
C GLY A 95 12.86 11.83 8.09
N GLY A 96 12.44 11.99 9.34
CA GLY A 96 11.93 13.27 9.86
C GLY A 96 10.49 13.56 9.46
N LEU A 97 9.78 12.55 8.92
CA LEU A 97 8.36 12.64 8.61
C LEU A 97 7.52 12.70 9.89
N HIS A 98 6.44 13.46 9.84
CA HIS A 98 5.41 13.52 10.87
C HIS A 98 4.04 13.67 10.22
N TRP A 99 2.99 13.32 10.95
CA TRP A 99 1.63 13.47 10.47
C TRP A 99 1.28 14.93 10.22
N GLY A 100 0.37 15.17 9.29
CA GLY A 100 -0.10 16.50 8.94
C GLY A 100 0.80 17.29 7.99
N MET A 101 1.97 16.75 7.59
CA MET A 101 2.86 17.40 6.61
C MET A 101 2.16 17.64 5.28
N SER A 102 2.44 18.78 4.65
CA SER A 102 1.99 19.04 3.29
C SER A 102 2.78 18.23 2.26
N LYS A 103 2.26 18.12 1.03
CA LYS A 103 3.01 17.55 -0.09
C LYS A 103 4.39 18.19 -0.24
N GLU A 104 4.45 19.51 -0.18
CA GLU A 104 5.68 20.28 -0.36
C GLU A 104 6.69 19.97 0.74
N GLU A 105 6.22 19.81 1.99
CA GLU A 105 7.06 19.42 3.13
C GLU A 105 7.58 17.99 2.96
N VAL A 106 6.75 17.04 2.53
CA VAL A 106 7.18 15.66 2.26
C VAL A 106 8.19 15.61 1.12
N VAL A 107 7.93 16.33 0.02
CA VAL A 107 8.88 16.44 -1.10
C VAL A 107 10.21 17.01 -0.60
N LYS A 108 10.16 18.14 0.11
CA LYS A 108 11.34 18.80 0.67
C LYS A 108 12.11 17.88 1.62
N ALA A 109 11.45 17.12 2.48
CA ALA A 109 12.10 16.17 3.39
C ALA A 109 12.91 15.09 2.65
N HIS A 110 12.49 14.73 1.43
CA HIS A 110 13.19 13.74 0.60
C HIS A 110 14.24 14.36 -0.34
N THR A 111 13.94 15.51 -0.96
CA THR A 111 14.75 16.12 -2.04
C THR A 111 15.69 17.24 -1.59
N SER A 112 15.53 17.77 -0.38
CA SER A 112 16.46 18.80 0.13
C SER A 112 17.84 18.23 0.44
N VAL A 113 18.86 19.09 0.45
CA VAL A 113 20.23 18.71 0.79
C VAL A 113 20.27 18.09 2.19
N GLY A 114 20.79 16.87 2.30
CA GLY A 114 20.76 16.09 3.55
C GLY A 114 19.43 15.37 3.84
N GLY A 115 18.47 15.47 2.92
CA GLY A 115 17.24 14.70 2.88
C GLY A 115 17.49 13.20 2.66
N ILE A 116 16.41 12.43 2.64
CA ILE A 116 16.48 10.96 2.61
C ILE A 116 17.15 10.46 1.32
N LEU A 117 16.75 10.99 0.16
CA LEU A 117 17.32 10.58 -1.13
C LEU A 117 18.77 10.99 -1.26
N TRP A 118 19.10 12.20 -0.83
CA TRP A 118 20.49 12.68 -0.81
C TRP A 118 21.41 11.74 -0.03
N LYS A 119 21.02 11.34 1.17
CA LYS A 119 21.82 10.43 2.01
C LYS A 119 22.08 9.08 1.35
N ASP A 120 21.14 8.56 0.58
CA ASP A 120 21.30 7.28 -0.11
C ASP A 120 22.24 7.40 -1.32
N PHE A 121 22.15 8.50 -2.06
CA PHE A 121 23.08 8.78 -3.16
C PHE A 121 24.47 9.18 -2.68
N ASP A 122 24.60 9.91 -1.58
CA ASP A 122 25.90 10.31 -1.00
C ASP A 122 26.72 9.08 -0.59
N LYS A 123 26.07 8.04 -0.03
CA LYS A 123 26.73 6.75 0.26
C LYS A 123 27.27 6.08 -1.01
N ARG A 124 26.50 6.11 -2.10
CA ARG A 124 26.92 5.56 -3.41
C ARG A 124 28.05 6.38 -4.03
N LEU A 125 27.95 7.70 -3.96
CA LEU A 125 28.95 8.64 -4.47
C LEU A 125 30.29 8.53 -3.72
N ALA A 126 30.26 8.32 -2.40
CA ALA A 126 31.46 8.12 -1.60
C ALA A 126 32.24 6.85 -1.99
N THR A 127 31.56 5.85 -2.56
CA THR A 127 32.18 4.59 -3.02
C THR A 127 32.57 4.65 -4.51
N ALA A 128 32.01 5.58 -5.27
CA ALA A 128 32.22 5.69 -6.70
C ALA A 128 33.60 6.29 -7.03
N SER A 129 34.22 5.81 -8.11
CA SER A 129 35.46 6.39 -8.60
C SER A 129 35.21 7.77 -9.22
N VAL A 130 36.12 8.71 -8.97
CA VAL A 130 36.05 10.06 -9.56
C VAL A 130 36.10 9.95 -11.08
N GLY A 131 35.13 10.57 -11.78
CA GLY A 131 35.06 10.54 -13.24
C GLY A 131 33.64 10.38 -13.79
N PRO A 132 33.47 9.69 -14.94
CA PRO A 132 32.17 9.51 -15.58
C PRO A 132 31.11 8.84 -14.68
N GLN A 133 31.51 7.92 -13.81
CA GLN A 133 30.60 7.24 -12.88
C GLN A 133 29.98 8.20 -11.86
N MET A 134 30.77 9.13 -11.31
CA MET A 134 30.28 10.15 -10.39
C MET A 134 29.23 11.05 -11.05
N LYS A 135 29.49 11.53 -12.28
CA LYS A 135 28.53 12.33 -13.05
C LYS A 135 27.24 11.57 -13.35
N ALA A 136 27.33 10.27 -13.68
CA ALA A 136 26.15 9.45 -13.92
C ALA A 136 25.30 9.29 -12.65
N LEU A 137 25.92 9.09 -11.49
CA LEU A 137 25.22 9.01 -10.21
C LEU A 137 24.57 10.34 -9.80
N GLU A 138 25.23 11.48 -10.05
CA GLU A 138 24.64 12.80 -9.82
C GLU A 138 23.42 13.04 -10.72
N GLN A 139 23.52 12.65 -11.99
CA GLN A 139 22.38 12.73 -12.93
C GLN A 139 21.24 11.80 -12.51
N GLU A 140 21.55 10.58 -12.05
CA GLU A 140 20.56 9.62 -11.53
C GLU A 140 19.85 10.18 -10.29
N ARG A 141 20.60 10.81 -9.37
CA ARG A 141 20.05 11.49 -8.18
C ARG A 141 19.06 12.57 -8.59
N ASP A 142 19.47 13.48 -9.47
CA ASP A 142 18.64 14.60 -9.89
C ASP A 142 17.40 14.14 -10.68
N SER A 143 17.55 13.10 -11.51
CA SER A 143 16.43 12.45 -12.19
C SER A 143 15.45 11.82 -11.21
N SER A 144 15.95 11.13 -10.19
CA SER A 144 15.13 10.48 -9.15
C SER A 144 14.35 11.48 -8.32
N MET A 145 14.95 12.61 -7.94
CA MET A 145 14.27 13.70 -7.22
C MET A 145 13.13 14.30 -8.06
N ARG A 146 13.39 14.59 -9.33
CA ARG A 146 12.35 15.11 -10.26
C ARG A 146 11.27 14.07 -10.55
N ALA A 147 11.64 12.80 -10.66
CA ALA A 147 10.69 11.71 -10.85
C ALA A 147 9.75 11.61 -9.65
N PHE A 148 10.29 11.66 -8.42
CA PHE A 148 9.50 11.64 -7.20
C PHE A 148 8.45 12.75 -7.17
N GLU A 149 8.85 14.00 -7.46
CA GLU A 149 7.94 15.15 -7.52
C GLU A 149 6.80 14.98 -8.53
N ARG A 150 7.05 14.28 -9.64
CA ARG A 150 6.07 14.00 -10.71
C ARG A 150 5.12 12.85 -10.40
N THR A 151 5.35 12.08 -9.34
CA THR A 151 4.48 10.96 -8.95
C THR A 151 3.19 11.41 -8.24
N TRP A 152 2.95 12.71 -8.14
CA TRP A 152 1.74 13.25 -7.52
C TRP A 152 0.51 12.91 -8.35
N VAL A 153 -0.44 12.20 -7.74
CA VAL A 153 -1.71 11.81 -8.36
C VAL A 153 -2.85 12.21 -7.42
N GLU A 154 -3.83 12.94 -7.94
CA GLU A 154 -5.03 13.34 -7.20
C GLU A 154 -6.20 12.41 -7.52
N PHE A 155 -6.91 11.95 -6.49
CA PHE A 155 -8.09 11.09 -6.63
C PHE A 155 -9.34 11.94 -6.85
N GLY A 156 -9.39 12.59 -8.02
CA GLY A 156 -10.48 13.47 -8.44
C GLY A 156 -11.71 12.72 -8.96
N ILE A 157 -12.15 13.06 -10.16
CA ILE A 157 -13.29 12.41 -10.83
C ILE A 157 -12.81 11.24 -11.71
N THR A 158 -11.58 11.33 -12.21
CA THR A 158 -11.03 10.37 -13.18
C THR A 158 -10.43 9.17 -12.45
N PRO A 159 -10.81 7.93 -12.83
CA PRO A 159 -10.16 6.71 -12.38
C PRO A 159 -8.65 6.75 -12.62
N THR A 160 -7.88 6.09 -11.76
CA THR A 160 -6.41 6.06 -11.82
C THR A 160 -5.92 4.64 -12.04
N GLY A 161 -4.67 4.49 -12.52
CA GLY A 161 -4.07 3.16 -12.69
C GLY A 161 -3.96 2.33 -11.40
N TYR A 162 -4.08 2.97 -10.24
CA TYR A 162 -4.09 2.30 -8.94
C TYR A 162 -5.39 1.54 -8.66
N ASP A 163 -6.45 1.73 -9.45
CA ASP A 163 -7.73 1.04 -9.26
C ASP A 163 -7.62 -0.47 -9.49
N ALA A 164 -6.69 -0.88 -10.35
CA ALA A 164 -6.42 -2.29 -10.65
C ALA A 164 -5.45 -2.95 -9.64
N SER A 165 -4.94 -2.18 -8.68
CA SER A 165 -4.00 -2.67 -7.67
C SER A 165 -4.70 -2.95 -6.35
N GLY A 166 -4.08 -3.74 -5.48
CA GLY A 166 -4.54 -3.91 -4.09
C GLY A 166 -4.46 -2.64 -3.23
N LEU A 167 -4.11 -1.47 -3.79
CA LEU A 167 -4.27 -0.17 -3.12
C LEU A 167 -5.67 0.41 -3.26
N ARG A 168 -6.53 -0.14 -4.12
CA ARG A 168 -7.90 0.37 -4.31
C ARG A 168 -8.69 0.63 -3.01
N PRO A 169 -8.66 -0.22 -1.97
CA PRO A 169 -9.41 0.04 -0.73
C PRO A 169 -8.77 1.14 0.15
N GLU A 170 -7.60 1.66 -0.21
CA GLU A 170 -6.82 2.56 0.64
C GLU A 170 -7.24 4.03 0.53
N TYR A 171 -7.82 4.40 -0.60
CA TYR A 171 -8.21 5.77 -0.94
C TYR A 171 -9.67 5.83 -1.41
N THR A 172 -10.18 7.06 -1.52
CA THR A 172 -11.51 7.33 -2.09
C THR A 172 -11.48 8.50 -3.06
N TYR A 173 -12.30 8.42 -4.11
CA TYR A 173 -12.42 9.50 -5.09
C TYR A 173 -13.23 10.69 -4.54
N ARG A 174 -12.91 11.90 -5.03
CA ARG A 174 -13.61 13.16 -4.76
C ARG A 174 -13.60 13.64 -3.30
N ASN A 175 -12.69 13.11 -2.48
CA ASN A 175 -12.52 13.51 -1.08
C ASN A 175 -11.22 14.29 -0.83
N GLN A 176 -10.73 15.00 -1.87
CA GLN A 176 -9.45 15.73 -1.83
C GLN A 176 -8.27 14.85 -1.36
N GLU A 177 -8.34 13.57 -1.72
CA GLU A 177 -7.26 12.64 -1.47
C GLU A 177 -6.27 12.66 -2.62
N ALA A 178 -4.99 12.48 -2.28
CA ALA A 178 -3.92 12.41 -3.25
C ALA A 178 -2.86 11.41 -2.79
N LEU A 179 -2.02 11.00 -3.73
CA LEU A 179 -0.97 10.03 -3.53
C LEU A 179 0.35 10.55 -4.12
N LEU A 180 1.45 10.25 -3.43
CA LEU A 180 2.81 10.40 -3.91
C LEU A 180 3.53 9.06 -3.78
N GLN A 181 4.36 8.67 -4.75
CA GLN A 181 5.00 7.35 -4.79
C GLN A 181 6.52 7.47 -4.82
N LEU A 182 7.20 6.70 -3.96
CA LEU A 182 8.65 6.58 -3.95
C LEU A 182 9.09 5.12 -3.93
N GLN A 183 9.93 4.74 -4.88
CA GLN A 183 10.57 3.42 -4.87
C GLN A 183 11.97 3.53 -4.27
N ARG A 184 12.24 2.78 -3.19
CA ARG A 184 13.51 2.83 -2.44
C ARG A 184 13.72 1.54 -1.67
N ASP A 185 14.97 1.07 -1.53
CA ASP A 185 15.32 -0.14 -0.76
C ASP A 185 14.52 -1.40 -1.17
N GLY A 186 14.22 -1.53 -2.46
CA GLY A 186 13.43 -2.64 -2.99
C GLY A 186 11.95 -2.64 -2.58
N LYS A 187 11.48 -1.62 -1.86
CA LYS A 187 10.06 -1.41 -1.55
C LYS A 187 9.50 -0.19 -2.28
N THR A 188 8.19 -0.15 -2.42
CA THR A 188 7.46 1.01 -2.93
C THR A 188 6.67 1.64 -1.80
N ARG A 189 7.03 2.87 -1.43
CA ARG A 189 6.36 3.67 -0.41
C ARG A 189 5.37 4.61 -1.08
N TYR A 190 4.13 4.58 -0.62
CA TYR A 190 3.06 5.47 -1.04
C TYR A 190 2.70 6.40 0.12
N PHE A 191 2.64 7.69 -0.15
CA PHE A 191 2.22 8.71 0.80
C PHE A 191 0.82 9.15 0.43
N PHE A 192 -0.13 9.00 1.34
CA PHE A 192 -1.51 9.38 1.15
C PHE A 192 -1.80 10.68 1.89
N PHE A 193 -2.45 11.58 1.17
CA PHE A 193 -2.83 12.89 1.65
C PHE A 193 -4.35 13.01 1.64
N ILE A 194 -4.88 13.76 2.59
CA ILE A 194 -6.27 14.23 2.59
C ILE A 194 -6.25 15.72 2.93
N ASN A 195 -6.90 16.56 2.14
CA ASN A 195 -6.83 18.02 2.29
C ASN A 195 -5.36 18.55 2.32
N ASN A 196 -4.50 18.01 1.45
CA ASN A 196 -3.05 18.29 1.42
C ASN A 196 -2.31 18.02 2.76
N ARG A 197 -2.76 17.05 3.56
CA ARG A 197 -2.09 16.64 4.80
C ARG A 197 -1.79 15.15 4.79
N LEU A 198 -0.53 14.81 5.04
CA LEU A 198 -0.07 13.44 5.15
C LEU A 198 -0.75 12.77 6.33
N TRP A 199 -1.52 11.71 6.06
CA TRP A 199 -2.25 10.97 7.09
C TRP A 199 -1.99 9.47 7.05
N LYS A 200 -1.46 8.95 5.93
CA LYS A 200 -1.13 7.53 5.78
C LYS A 200 0.14 7.34 4.95
N ILE A 201 0.98 6.42 5.37
CA ILE A 201 2.12 5.90 4.61
C ILE A 201 1.88 4.40 4.39
N TYR A 202 1.99 3.94 3.16
CA TYR A 202 1.85 2.54 2.81
C TYR A 202 3.11 2.04 2.13
N ASP A 203 3.81 1.09 2.74
CA ASP A 203 4.94 0.40 2.12
C ASP A 203 4.45 -0.92 1.50
N ALA A 204 4.55 -1.04 0.18
CA ALA A 204 4.47 -2.33 -0.51
C ALA A 204 5.87 -2.96 -0.51
N VAL A 205 6.04 -4.03 0.27
CA VAL A 205 7.31 -4.75 0.43
C VAL A 205 7.21 -6.10 -0.27
N PRO A 206 7.88 -6.30 -1.42
CA PRO A 206 7.90 -7.59 -2.10
C PRO A 206 8.59 -8.66 -1.25
N PHE A 207 8.05 -9.88 -1.21
CA PHE A 207 8.71 -10.99 -0.51
C PHE A 207 10.03 -11.39 -1.17
N ALA A 208 10.19 -11.09 -2.46
CA ALA A 208 11.42 -11.32 -3.22
C ALA A 208 12.64 -10.58 -2.63
N THR A 209 12.44 -9.45 -1.94
CA THR A 209 13.57 -8.72 -1.33
C THR A 209 14.03 -9.35 -0.02
N GLY A 210 13.20 -10.21 0.61
CA GLY A 210 13.45 -10.80 1.92
C GLY A 210 13.49 -9.81 3.08
N THR A 211 13.25 -8.52 2.86
CA THR A 211 13.36 -7.46 3.89
C THR A 211 12.40 -7.66 5.06
N MET A 212 11.22 -8.24 4.78
CA MET A 212 10.18 -8.55 5.78
C MET A 212 9.94 -10.07 5.87
N GLY A 213 10.92 -10.88 5.49
CA GLY A 213 10.77 -12.32 5.37
C GLY A 213 10.16 -12.76 4.04
N LYS A 214 9.93 -14.07 3.90
CA LYS A 214 9.48 -14.70 2.65
C LYS A 214 7.96 -14.89 2.60
N THR A 215 7.30 -14.77 3.74
CA THR A 215 5.86 -14.98 3.90
C THR A 215 5.24 -13.87 4.75
N PHE A 216 3.91 -13.74 4.67
CA PHE A 216 3.17 -12.81 5.54
C PHE A 216 3.38 -13.14 7.04
N ALA A 217 3.44 -14.42 7.40
CA ALA A 217 3.70 -14.84 8.78
C ALA A 217 5.08 -14.39 9.29
N ASP A 218 6.11 -14.44 8.44
CA ASP A 218 7.44 -13.94 8.78
C ASP A 218 7.41 -12.43 9.03
N ALA A 219 6.73 -11.67 8.16
CA ALA A 219 6.56 -10.23 8.31
C ALA A 219 5.87 -9.87 9.65
N VAL A 220 4.82 -10.62 10.01
CA VAL A 220 4.12 -10.47 11.29
C VAL A 220 5.06 -10.77 12.46
N ASN A 221 5.84 -11.84 12.39
CA ASN A 221 6.80 -12.20 13.45
C ASN A 221 7.91 -11.15 13.61
N MET A 222 8.43 -10.61 12.50
CA MET A 222 9.40 -9.53 12.51
C MET A 222 8.83 -8.26 13.17
N MET A 223 7.60 -7.88 12.84
CA MET A 223 6.96 -6.71 13.46
C MET A 223 6.60 -6.93 14.93
N ASN A 224 6.14 -8.13 15.30
CA ASN A 224 5.95 -8.52 16.71
C ASN A 224 7.26 -8.39 17.49
N GLY A 225 8.38 -8.84 16.91
CA GLY A 225 9.71 -8.71 17.53
C GLY A 225 10.16 -7.26 17.65
N LYS A 226 9.94 -6.45 16.61
CA LYS A 226 10.31 -5.03 16.59
C LYS A 226 9.51 -4.18 17.58
N LEU A 227 8.21 -4.45 17.70
CA LEU A 227 7.30 -3.70 18.58
C LEU A 227 7.22 -4.27 20.00
N GLY A 228 7.76 -5.47 20.23
CA GLY A 228 7.73 -6.15 21.53
C GLY A 228 6.34 -6.62 21.96
N VAL A 229 5.32 -6.50 21.11
CA VAL A 229 3.92 -6.85 21.40
C VAL A 229 3.34 -7.61 20.23
N ARG A 230 2.56 -8.66 20.53
CA ARG A 230 1.86 -9.44 19.50
C ARG A 230 0.70 -8.64 18.92
N GLY A 231 0.68 -8.49 17.60
CA GLY A 231 -0.38 -7.79 16.89
C GLY A 231 -1.70 -8.55 16.92
N ARG A 232 -2.81 -7.81 16.76
CA ARG A 232 -4.15 -8.38 16.68
C ARG A 232 -4.44 -8.82 15.24
N ILE A 233 -4.76 -10.09 15.05
CA ILE A 233 -5.06 -10.65 13.74
C ILE A 233 -6.54 -10.47 13.44
N LEU A 234 -6.82 -9.86 12.29
CA LEU A 234 -8.14 -9.59 11.77
C LEU A 234 -8.36 -10.38 10.48
N ALA A 235 -9.33 -11.29 10.51
CA ALA A 235 -9.73 -12.04 9.32
C ALA A 235 -10.37 -11.12 8.26
N PRO A 236 -10.38 -11.48 6.97
CA PRO A 236 -11.10 -10.74 5.94
C PRO A 236 -12.58 -10.55 6.31
N GLU A 237 -13.06 -9.31 6.23
CA GLU A 237 -14.46 -8.93 6.45
C GLU A 237 -14.87 -7.93 5.35
N PRO A 238 -15.29 -8.42 4.16
CA PRO A 238 -15.62 -7.58 3.00
C PRO A 238 -16.71 -6.53 3.30
N ASP A 239 -17.69 -6.88 4.15
CA ASP A 239 -18.78 -5.97 4.55
C ASP A 239 -18.28 -4.73 5.31
N LYS A 240 -17.10 -4.82 5.93
CA LYS A 240 -16.44 -3.70 6.62
C LYS A 240 -15.31 -3.09 5.78
N GLY A 241 -15.24 -3.40 4.50
CA GLY A 241 -14.21 -2.92 3.58
C GLY A 241 -12.85 -3.59 3.74
N ARG A 242 -12.76 -4.69 4.50
CA ARG A 242 -11.50 -5.43 4.71
C ARG A 242 -11.50 -6.69 3.86
N THR A 243 -10.88 -6.63 2.69
CA THR A 243 -10.83 -7.75 1.74
C THR A 243 -9.74 -8.78 2.05
N GLN A 244 -8.76 -8.41 2.89
CA GLN A 244 -7.57 -9.21 3.18
C GLN A 244 -7.36 -9.37 4.69
N THR A 245 -6.55 -10.37 5.07
CA THR A 245 -6.16 -10.58 6.48
C THR A 245 -5.24 -9.45 6.90
N HIS A 246 -5.55 -8.80 8.02
CA HIS A 246 -4.71 -7.75 8.58
C HIS A 246 -4.13 -8.17 9.92
N VAL A 247 -2.99 -7.61 10.29
CA VAL A 247 -2.49 -7.63 11.68
C VAL A 247 -2.24 -6.19 12.09
N ASP A 248 -2.82 -5.74 13.20
CA ASP A 248 -2.72 -4.34 13.62
C ASP A 248 -2.13 -4.13 15.03
N TRP A 249 -1.59 -2.93 15.20
CA TRP A 249 -1.03 -2.35 16.41
C TRP A 249 -1.34 -0.86 16.43
N ARG A 250 -1.21 -0.23 17.58
CA ARG A 250 -1.34 1.23 17.68
C ARG A 250 -0.51 1.80 18.80
N ASP A 251 -0.26 3.09 18.73
CA ASP A 251 0.10 3.91 19.88
C ASP A 251 -0.94 5.02 20.07
N ASN A 252 -0.60 6.07 20.82
CA ASN A 252 -1.49 7.18 21.11
C ASN A 252 -1.77 8.09 19.89
N VAL A 253 -0.94 8.03 18.86
CA VAL A 253 -0.96 8.96 17.71
C VAL A 253 -1.13 8.23 16.38
N SER A 254 -0.65 6.99 16.29
CA SER A 254 -0.50 6.24 15.05
C SER A 254 -1.11 4.85 15.18
N HIS A 255 -1.75 4.42 14.11
CA HIS A 255 -2.21 3.05 13.88
C HIS A 255 -1.33 2.40 12.83
N MET A 256 -0.91 1.15 13.05
CA MET A 256 -0.16 0.39 12.07
C MET A 256 -0.89 -0.90 11.76
N ARG A 257 -0.95 -1.26 10.48
CA ARG A 257 -1.39 -2.58 10.06
C ARG A 257 -0.48 -3.18 9.01
N LEU A 258 -0.27 -4.49 9.14
CA LEU A 258 0.19 -5.35 8.07
C LEU A 258 -1.00 -5.88 7.29
N VAL A 259 -0.88 -5.95 5.98
CA VAL A 259 -1.93 -6.40 5.06
C VAL A 259 -1.40 -7.57 4.24
N ASP A 260 -2.11 -8.70 4.29
CA ASP A 260 -1.73 -9.89 3.54
C ASP A 260 -2.07 -9.74 2.05
N ARG A 261 -1.03 -9.46 1.27
CA ARG A 261 -1.06 -9.37 -0.20
C ARG A 261 -0.24 -10.47 -0.84
N ALA A 262 -0.21 -11.65 -0.23
CA ALA A 262 0.59 -12.76 -0.76
C ALA A 262 0.21 -13.19 -2.17
N GLY A 263 -1.05 -12.98 -2.59
CA GLY A 263 -1.47 -13.19 -3.99
C GLY A 263 -0.74 -12.29 -5.01
N GLU A 264 -0.18 -11.18 -4.57
CA GLU A 264 0.64 -10.27 -5.38
C GLU A 264 2.15 -10.42 -5.10
N GLY A 265 2.55 -11.41 -4.29
CA GLY A 265 3.95 -11.65 -3.94
C GLY A 265 4.57 -10.59 -3.01
N LEU A 266 3.75 -9.84 -2.27
CA LEU A 266 4.19 -8.78 -1.38
C LEU A 266 3.38 -8.71 -0.08
N THR A 267 3.87 -7.95 0.90
CA THR A 267 3.12 -7.55 2.09
C THR A 267 2.95 -6.04 2.13
N GLY A 268 1.78 -5.57 2.57
CA GLY A 268 1.52 -4.16 2.81
C GLY A 268 1.83 -3.78 4.24
N VAL A 269 2.55 -2.69 4.47
CA VAL A 269 2.71 -2.06 5.79
C VAL A 269 2.09 -0.68 5.74
N ALA A 270 0.93 -0.50 6.36
CA ALA A 270 0.26 0.80 6.44
C ALA A 270 0.47 1.41 7.83
N LEU A 271 0.97 2.64 7.86
CA LEU A 271 1.04 3.52 9.02
C LEU A 271 0.02 4.65 8.81
N GLU A 272 -0.82 4.92 9.79
CA GLU A 272 -1.96 5.82 9.69
C GLU A 272 -2.01 6.71 10.93
N GLU A 273 -2.39 7.98 10.76
CA GLU A 273 -2.66 8.88 11.89
C GLU A 273 -4.00 8.54 12.54
N LEU A 274 -4.00 8.28 13.86
CA LEU A 274 -5.17 7.82 14.60
C LEU A 274 -6.30 8.85 14.61
N THR A 275 -5.97 10.15 14.73
CA THR A 275 -6.95 11.24 14.70
C THR A 275 -7.66 11.32 13.35
N THR A 276 -6.92 11.24 12.25
CA THR A 276 -7.51 11.25 10.91
C THR A 276 -8.31 9.97 10.67
N LEU A 277 -7.80 8.81 11.10
CA LEU A 277 -8.50 7.52 11.02
C LEU A 277 -9.87 7.56 11.71
N GLY A 278 -9.95 8.15 12.91
CA GLY A 278 -11.20 8.33 13.65
C GLY A 278 -12.19 9.30 12.98
N ASN A 279 -11.71 10.21 12.13
CA ASN A 279 -12.51 11.20 11.41
C ASN A 279 -12.76 10.85 9.93
N LEU A 280 -12.32 9.68 9.45
CA LEU A 280 -12.45 9.34 8.02
C LEU A 280 -13.90 9.37 7.52
N GLY A 281 -14.87 9.01 8.36
CA GLY A 281 -16.28 9.04 7.98
C GLY A 281 -16.80 10.44 7.63
N SER A 282 -16.28 11.49 8.28
CA SER A 282 -16.64 12.88 7.97
C SER A 282 -15.79 13.48 6.85
N LEU A 283 -14.52 13.09 6.77
CA LEU A 283 -13.59 13.52 5.72
C LEU A 283 -13.93 12.91 4.35
N ARG A 284 -14.47 11.69 4.33
CA ARG A 284 -14.93 10.97 3.13
C ARG A 284 -16.43 11.11 2.93
N GLY A 285 -16.90 12.36 2.88
CA GLY A 285 -18.32 12.67 2.72
C GLY A 285 -18.91 12.11 1.42
N VAL A 286 -18.09 11.98 0.37
CA VAL A 286 -18.51 11.35 -0.88
C VAL A 286 -18.29 9.84 -0.78
N LYS A 287 -19.40 9.11 -0.61
CA LYS A 287 -19.40 7.66 -0.80
C LYS A 287 -19.39 7.36 -2.28
N GLU A 288 -18.47 6.51 -2.71
CA GLU A 288 -18.46 6.04 -4.09
C GLU A 288 -19.78 5.32 -4.37
N ALA A 289 -20.54 5.84 -5.33
CA ALA A 289 -21.66 5.10 -5.87
C ALA A 289 -21.10 3.79 -6.42
N ASN A 290 -21.62 2.65 -5.94
CA ASN A 290 -21.25 1.37 -6.48
C ASN A 290 -21.52 1.43 -8.00
N PRO A 291 -20.51 1.31 -8.88
CA PRO A 291 -20.71 1.47 -10.31
C PRO A 291 -21.59 0.36 -10.90
N MET A 292 -21.76 -0.74 -10.16
CA MET A 292 -22.67 -1.84 -10.49
C MET A 292 -24.03 -1.69 -9.82
N ALA A 293 -24.21 -0.73 -8.90
CA ALA A 293 -25.54 -0.45 -8.39
C ALA A 293 -26.35 0.14 -9.53
N ILE A 294 -27.49 -0.51 -9.78
CA ILE A 294 -28.50 0.01 -10.69
C ILE A 294 -28.84 1.42 -10.23
N ASP A 295 -28.76 2.38 -11.17
CA ASP A 295 -29.14 3.77 -10.93
C ASP A 295 -30.45 3.79 -10.14
N PRO A 296 -30.56 4.53 -9.01
CA PRO A 296 -31.76 4.51 -8.18
C PRO A 296 -33.04 4.84 -8.96
N THR A 297 -32.94 5.61 -10.04
CA THR A 297 -34.05 5.91 -10.95
C THR A 297 -34.45 4.69 -11.77
N ILE A 298 -33.49 3.90 -12.25
CA ILE A 298 -33.76 2.62 -12.92
C ILE A 298 -34.26 1.61 -11.90
N ALA A 299 -33.63 1.51 -10.73
CA ALA A 299 -34.04 0.61 -9.66
C ALA A 299 -35.47 0.89 -9.19
N ALA A 300 -35.91 2.15 -9.19
CA ALA A 300 -37.30 2.52 -8.91
C ALA A 300 -38.28 2.04 -10.00
N VAL A 301 -37.86 2.04 -11.27
CA VAL A 301 -38.68 1.58 -12.40
C VAL A 301 -38.68 0.06 -12.56
N THR A 302 -37.56 -0.60 -12.26
CA THR A 302 -37.38 -2.05 -12.41
C THR A 302 -37.66 -2.84 -11.12
N GLY A 303 -37.61 -2.20 -9.96
CA GLY A 303 -37.79 -2.83 -8.64
C GLY A 303 -39.24 -2.90 -8.17
N GLY A 304 -40.17 -2.23 -8.85
CA GLY A 304 -41.59 -2.53 -8.68
C GLY A 304 -41.89 -3.86 -9.36
N ASN A 305 -42.58 -4.78 -8.67
CA ASN A 305 -43.19 -5.99 -9.23
C ASN A 305 -44.10 -5.65 -10.42
N ARG A 306 -43.52 -5.29 -11.56
CA ARG A 306 -44.18 -5.35 -12.86
C ARG A 306 -44.23 -6.82 -13.20
N VAL A 307 -45.24 -7.47 -12.62
CA VAL A 307 -45.77 -8.71 -13.18
C VAL A 307 -46.12 -8.35 -14.62
N ASP A 308 -45.40 -8.95 -15.57
CA ASP A 308 -45.75 -8.82 -16.98
C ASP A 308 -47.25 -9.14 -17.10
N PRO A 309 -48.09 -8.20 -17.58
CA PRO A 309 -49.53 -8.44 -17.71
C PRO A 309 -49.84 -9.60 -18.67
N ASN A 310 -48.86 -10.08 -19.43
CA ASN A 310 -48.96 -11.24 -20.30
C ASN A 310 -48.22 -12.49 -19.79
N ALA A 311 -47.57 -12.42 -18.61
CA ALA A 311 -47.06 -13.63 -17.97
C ALA A 311 -48.24 -14.50 -17.54
N ALA A 312 -48.28 -15.73 -18.05
CA ALA A 312 -49.27 -16.72 -17.63
C ALA A 312 -49.22 -16.85 -16.10
N PRO A 313 -50.37 -16.87 -15.40
CA PRO A 313 -50.40 -16.97 -13.95
C PRO A 313 -49.65 -18.24 -13.53
N GLU A 314 -48.54 -18.07 -12.81
CA GLU A 314 -47.82 -19.20 -12.22
C GLU A 314 -48.77 -19.95 -11.29
N LYS A 315 -49.01 -21.23 -11.61
CA LYS A 315 -49.77 -22.13 -10.75
C LYS A 315 -48.97 -22.32 -9.46
N ASP A 316 -49.45 -21.71 -8.41
CA ASP A 316 -48.98 -21.85 -7.03
C ASP A 316 -48.84 -23.34 -6.64
N PRO A 317 -47.61 -23.87 -6.49
CA PRO A 317 -47.38 -25.28 -6.14
C PRO A 317 -47.64 -25.57 -4.65
N SER A 318 -48.13 -24.60 -3.86
CA SER A 318 -48.37 -24.79 -2.42
C SER A 318 -49.66 -25.53 -2.06
N LYS A 319 -50.40 -26.07 -3.04
CA LYS A 319 -51.59 -26.92 -2.82
C LYS A 319 -51.35 -28.39 -3.18
N ASP A 320 -50.25 -28.97 -2.71
CA ASP A 320 -50.17 -30.43 -2.60
C ASP A 320 -50.87 -30.91 -1.31
N PRO A 321 -51.77 -31.91 -1.40
CA PRO A 321 -52.50 -32.43 -0.25
C PRO A 321 -51.54 -33.15 0.71
N LYS A 322 -51.66 -32.81 2.00
CA LYS A 322 -50.99 -33.46 3.14
C LYS A 322 -51.10 -34.99 3.07
N ASP A 323 -49.99 -35.66 2.81
CA ASP A 323 -49.84 -37.07 3.11
C ASP A 323 -49.88 -37.32 4.64
N PRO A 324 -50.74 -38.22 5.14
CA PRO A 324 -50.83 -38.52 6.56
C PRO A 324 -49.63 -39.37 7.04
N LYS A 325 -48.83 -38.78 7.94
CA LYS A 325 -48.07 -39.39 9.06
C LYS A 325 -47.85 -40.90 8.98
N LYS A 326 -46.65 -41.31 8.56
CA LYS A 326 -46.09 -42.65 8.87
C LYS A 326 -45.37 -42.58 10.22
N ALA A 327 -45.81 -43.40 11.18
CA ALA A 327 -45.29 -43.45 12.54
C ALA A 327 -43.82 -43.95 12.61
N PRO A 328 -43.01 -43.47 13.56
CA PRO A 328 -41.66 -43.98 13.78
C PRO A 328 -41.67 -45.37 14.45
N PRO A 329 -40.81 -46.31 14.03
CA PRO A 329 -40.66 -47.60 14.69
C PRO A 329 -39.99 -47.45 16.07
N LYS A 330 -40.56 -48.15 17.04
CA LYS A 330 -40.10 -48.25 18.43
C LYS A 330 -38.71 -48.91 18.52
N THR A 331 -37.85 -48.28 19.32
CA THR A 331 -36.73 -48.80 20.12
C THR A 331 -36.51 -50.32 20.16
N ALA A 332 -35.24 -50.73 19.97
CA ALA A 332 -34.69 -51.93 20.58
C ALA A 332 -33.44 -51.57 21.42
N PRO A 333 -33.37 -51.92 22.71
CA PRO A 333 -32.15 -51.88 23.51
C PRO A 333 -31.51 -53.28 23.61
N LYS A 334 -30.18 -53.32 23.75
CA LYS A 334 -29.29 -54.36 24.34
C LYS A 334 -28.00 -54.49 23.49
N LYS A 335 -26.82 -54.71 24.05
CA LYS A 335 -26.42 -55.33 25.33
C LYS A 335 -24.98 -54.91 25.67
N LYS A 336 -24.64 -55.14 26.94
CA LYS A 336 -23.33 -55.00 27.60
C LYS A 336 -22.17 -55.61 26.82
#